data_AF-A0A952VVZ3-F1
#
_entry.id   AF-A0A952VVZ3-F1
#
_cell.length_a   1.000
_cell.length_b   1.000
_cell.length_c   1.000
_cell.angle_alpha   90.00
_cell.angle_beta   90.00
_cell.angle_gamma   90.00
#
_symmetry.space_group_name_H-M   'P 1'
#
loop_
_entity.id
_entity.type
_entity.pdbx_description
1 polymer ?
#
loop_
_entity_poly.entity_id
_entity_poly.type
_entity_poly.pdbx_seq_one_letter_code
_entity_poly.pdbx_strand_id
1 'polypeptide(L)'
;MERMRGAEKYMRYVKYLLFLMIVGFLVFITPHTMVMTPAELKAMGGQQHPVIGNFGVMSAKNGGINVMIVTTILSFIWYQRGNKIPTVSWAKFGNIFMGTFFTVAFVNIIWLAVYGYYIPANVRVGLSVPQVATTLSCLVFMTALNLAMLKGADQAGPVEWGQMTTRSQYALIMLATEFTWMMALMGYIRSSVRLFWHVNEIMRDNSPWAYTHTVGFAANMISLNVLFFWMSILFVFWLASLGAKTVPQDTPVTVPDMVPSMHRLST
;
A
#
# COMPACT_ATOMS: atom_id res chain seq x y z
N MET A 1 10.43 -5.24 -11.29
CA MET A 1 11.75 -4.61 -11.50
C MET A 1 12.61 -5.39 -12.50
N GLU A 2 12.41 -6.71 -12.67
CA GLU A 2 13.15 -7.55 -13.63
C GLU A 2 13.08 -7.10 -15.10
N ARG A 3 12.12 -6.25 -15.47
CA ARG A 3 11.91 -5.73 -16.84
C ARG A 3 12.87 -4.59 -17.23
N MET A 4 13.74 -4.14 -16.33
CA MET A 4 14.68 -3.03 -16.54
C MET A 4 16.10 -3.52 -16.28
N ARG A 5 16.97 -3.52 -17.31
CA ARG A 5 18.38 -4.00 -17.22
C ARG A 5 19.21 -3.30 -16.14
N GLY A 6 18.87 -2.06 -15.76
CA GLY A 6 19.52 -1.32 -14.68
C GLY A 6 19.03 -1.63 -13.26
N ALA A 7 17.95 -2.41 -13.11
CA ALA A 7 17.27 -2.61 -11.82
C ALA A 7 17.86 -3.73 -10.95
N GLU A 8 18.83 -4.51 -11.46
CA GLU A 8 19.54 -5.55 -10.70
C GLU A 8 20.15 -5.02 -9.40
N LYS A 9 20.63 -3.76 -9.43
CA LYS A 9 21.20 -3.06 -8.26
C LYS A 9 20.20 -2.93 -7.11
N TYR A 10 18.92 -2.76 -7.42
CA TYR A 10 17.86 -2.62 -6.42
C TYR A 10 17.25 -3.97 -6.02
N MET A 11 17.39 -5.01 -6.86
CA MET A 11 16.80 -6.33 -6.65
C MET A 11 17.31 -7.02 -5.37
N ARG A 12 18.56 -6.74 -4.95
CA ARG A 12 19.10 -7.20 -3.66
C ARG A 12 18.35 -6.63 -2.46
N TYR A 13 17.88 -5.39 -2.55
CA TYR A 13 17.23 -4.69 -1.43
C TYR A 13 15.71 -4.93 -1.35
N VAL A 14 15.09 -5.46 -2.41
CA VAL A 14 13.66 -5.78 -2.44
C VAL A 14 13.25 -6.69 -1.28
N LYS A 15 14.11 -7.62 -0.86
CA LYS A 15 13.83 -8.53 0.28
C LYS A 15 13.62 -7.78 1.59
N TYR A 16 14.39 -6.71 1.84
CA TYR A 16 14.25 -5.89 3.04
C TYR A 16 12.98 -5.02 2.99
N LEU A 17 12.62 -4.49 1.82
CA LEU A 17 11.37 -3.76 1.63
C LEU A 17 10.15 -4.66 1.87
N LEU A 18 10.20 -5.90 1.35
CA LEU A 18 9.16 -6.90 1.57
C LEU A 18 9.06 -7.30 3.04
N PHE A 19 10.18 -7.48 3.73
CA PHE A 19 10.18 -7.75 5.17
C PHE A 19 9.51 -6.63 5.96
N LEU A 20 9.87 -5.36 5.71
CA LEU A 20 9.23 -4.19 6.31
C LEU A 20 7.71 -4.15 6.03
N MET A 21 7.30 -4.44 4.81
CA MET A 21 5.88 -4.54 4.44
C MET A 21 5.16 -5.65 5.21
N ILE A 22 5.74 -6.84 5.29
CA ILE A 22 5.14 -7.98 6.00
C ILE A 22 4.99 -7.65 7.49
N VAL A 23 6.04 -7.10 8.13
CA VAL A 23 5.97 -6.71 9.54
C VAL A 23 4.91 -5.64 9.76
N GLY A 24 4.87 -4.60 8.92
CA GLY A 24 3.84 -3.56 8.98
C GLY A 24 2.42 -4.11 8.80
N PHE A 25 2.25 -5.05 7.88
CA PHE A 25 0.98 -5.73 7.62
C PHE A 25 0.53 -6.61 8.81
N LEU A 26 1.46 -7.37 9.41
CA LEU A 26 1.18 -8.18 10.60
C LEU A 26 0.74 -7.32 11.79
N VAL A 27 1.40 -6.18 12.00
CA VAL A 27 0.97 -5.21 13.03
C VAL A 27 -0.42 -4.67 12.71
N PHE A 28 -0.70 -4.35 11.45
CA PHE A 28 -1.98 -3.79 11.02
C PHE A 28 -3.17 -4.76 11.21
N ILE A 29 -2.99 -6.02 10.83
CA ILE A 29 -4.06 -7.03 10.88
C ILE A 29 -4.33 -7.55 12.30
N THR A 30 -3.42 -7.30 13.25
CA THR A 30 -3.56 -7.81 14.62
C THR A 30 -4.81 -7.22 15.31
N PRO A 31 -5.76 -8.05 15.76
CA PRO A 31 -6.99 -7.58 16.39
C PRO A 31 -6.73 -7.16 17.85
N HIS A 32 -7.48 -6.16 18.33
CA HIS A 32 -7.40 -5.66 19.70
C HIS A 32 -8.05 -6.61 20.72
N THR A 33 -8.97 -7.46 20.25
CA THR A 33 -9.69 -8.46 21.03
C THR A 33 -9.96 -9.66 20.14
N MET A 34 -9.70 -10.88 20.62
CA MET A 34 -10.11 -12.10 19.92
C MET A 34 -11.56 -12.42 20.30
N VAL A 35 -12.34 -12.99 19.36
CA VAL A 35 -13.66 -13.53 19.66
C VAL A 35 -13.45 -14.70 20.59
N MET A 36 -13.93 -14.58 21.82
CA MET A 36 -13.56 -15.47 22.91
C MET A 36 -14.79 -15.92 23.69
N THR A 37 -14.79 -17.17 24.14
CA THR A 37 -15.88 -17.71 24.95
C THR A 37 -15.83 -17.13 26.38
N PRO A 38 -16.97 -17.10 27.10
CA PRO A 38 -16.99 -16.58 28.48
C PRO A 38 -16.04 -17.30 29.45
N ALA A 39 -15.69 -18.56 29.17
CA ALA A 39 -14.77 -19.36 29.97
C ALA A 39 -13.30 -18.93 29.78
N GLU A 40 -12.89 -18.68 28.54
CA GLU A 40 -11.56 -18.20 28.19
C GLU A 40 -11.34 -16.75 28.67
N LEU A 41 -12.40 -15.93 28.65
CA LEU A 41 -12.39 -14.57 29.18
C LEU A 41 -12.04 -14.53 30.68
N LYS A 42 -12.58 -15.50 31.44
CA LYS A 42 -12.29 -15.66 32.87
C LYS A 42 -10.89 -16.20 33.12
N ALA A 43 -10.39 -17.08 32.24
CA ALA A 43 -9.03 -17.63 32.32
C ALA A 43 -7.94 -16.60 31.99
N MET A 44 -8.21 -15.62 31.12
CA MET A 44 -7.27 -14.57 30.75
C MET A 44 -7.24 -13.36 31.70
N GLY A 45 -8.13 -13.30 32.70
CA GLY A 45 -8.17 -12.21 33.67
C GLY A 45 -8.63 -10.85 33.11
N GLY A 46 -9.19 -10.79 31.90
CA GLY A 46 -9.69 -9.56 31.29
C GLY A 46 -10.16 -9.72 29.83
N GLN A 47 -10.80 -8.67 29.30
CA GLN A 47 -11.26 -8.60 27.89
C GLN A 47 -10.14 -8.44 26.86
N GLN A 48 -8.93 -8.08 27.29
CA GLN A 48 -7.80 -7.83 26.41
C GLN A 48 -6.75 -8.92 26.62
N HIS A 49 -6.26 -9.47 25.51
CA HIS A 49 -5.15 -10.41 25.59
C HIS A 49 -3.84 -9.64 25.85
N PRO A 50 -3.04 -10.00 26.87
CA PRO A 50 -1.94 -9.17 27.39
C PRO A 50 -0.87 -8.75 26.35
N VAL A 51 -0.62 -9.60 25.35
CA VAL A 51 0.40 -9.35 24.31
C VAL A 51 -0.19 -8.78 23.01
N ILE A 52 -1.18 -9.46 22.41
CA ILE A 52 -1.78 -9.04 21.12
C ILE A 52 -2.67 -7.79 21.24
N GLY A 53 -3.25 -7.53 22.43
CA GLY A 53 -4.08 -6.35 22.66
C GLY A 53 -3.30 -5.05 22.44
N ASN A 54 -2.00 -5.05 22.76
CA ASN A 54 -1.12 -3.91 22.53
C ASN A 54 -0.91 -3.63 21.03
N PHE A 55 -0.89 -4.63 20.16
CA PHE A 55 -0.75 -4.41 18.71
C PHE A 55 -2.08 -3.98 18.07
N GLY A 56 -3.21 -4.26 18.72
CA GLY A 56 -4.51 -3.84 18.24
C GLY A 56 -4.84 -2.36 18.43
N VAL A 57 -4.03 -1.60 19.18
CA VAL A 57 -4.29 -0.18 19.46
C VAL A 57 -4.11 0.68 18.20
N MET A 58 -4.91 1.74 18.07
CA MET A 58 -4.87 2.63 16.90
C MET A 58 -3.46 3.19 16.60
N SER A 59 -2.65 3.43 17.63
CA SER A 59 -1.28 3.93 17.47
C SER A 59 -0.36 2.92 16.77
N ALA A 60 -0.43 1.63 17.13
CA ALA A 60 0.35 0.57 16.49
C ALA A 60 -0.07 0.37 15.03
N LYS A 61 -1.38 0.34 14.77
CA LYS A 61 -1.94 0.21 13.41
C LYS A 61 -1.53 1.37 12.51
N ASN A 62 -1.62 2.60 13.01
CA ASN A 62 -1.19 3.79 12.28
C ASN A 62 0.32 3.77 12.01
N GLY A 63 1.13 3.35 13.00
CA GLY A 63 2.57 3.17 12.83
C GLY A 63 2.90 2.16 11.72
N GLY A 64 2.29 0.97 11.75
CA GLY A 64 2.48 -0.06 10.74
C GLY A 64 2.10 0.40 9.33
N ILE A 65 0.94 1.06 9.17
CA ILE A 65 0.50 1.61 7.88
C ILE A 65 1.47 2.68 7.37
N ASN A 66 1.87 3.63 8.21
CA ASN A 66 2.75 4.72 7.79
C ASN A 66 4.15 4.20 7.40
N VAL A 67 4.66 3.17 8.08
CA VAL A 67 5.89 2.46 7.66
C VAL A 67 5.71 1.80 6.29
N MET A 68 4.57 1.15 6.03
CA MET A 68 4.28 0.56 4.71
C MET A 68 4.19 1.61 3.61
N ILE A 69 3.58 2.78 3.89
CA ILE A 69 3.48 3.90 2.93
C ILE A 69 4.87 4.42 2.58
N VAL A 70 5.72 4.72 3.58
CA VAL A 70 7.10 5.21 3.34
C VAL A 70 7.92 4.18 2.57
N THR A 71 7.77 2.89 2.90
CA THR A 71 8.43 1.79 2.18
C THR A 71 7.97 1.73 0.71
N THR A 72 6.68 1.97 0.44
CA THR A 72 6.13 2.00 -0.92
C THR A 72 6.65 3.21 -1.71
N ILE A 73 6.72 4.39 -1.08
CA ILE A 73 7.30 5.59 -1.69
C ILE A 73 8.77 5.35 -2.07
N LEU A 74 9.54 4.75 -1.17
CA LEU A 74 10.94 4.38 -1.43
C LEU A 74 11.05 3.40 -2.61
N SER A 75 10.20 2.37 -2.65
CA SER A 75 10.11 1.41 -3.76
C SER A 75 9.80 2.11 -5.09
N PHE A 76 8.88 3.08 -5.09
CA PHE A 76 8.53 3.87 -6.27
C PHE A 76 9.69 4.71 -6.79
N ILE A 77 10.42 5.38 -5.90
CA ILE A 77 11.62 6.16 -6.26
C ILE A 77 12.69 5.26 -6.86
N TRP A 78 12.94 4.10 -6.27
CA TRP A 78 13.89 3.13 -6.82
C TRP A 78 13.44 2.58 -8.17
N TYR A 79 12.14 2.33 -8.36
CA TYR A 79 11.58 1.94 -9.64
C TYR A 79 11.85 2.99 -10.73
N GLN A 80 11.62 4.29 -10.45
CA GLN A 80 11.90 5.37 -11.40
C GLN A 80 13.39 5.48 -11.78
N ARG A 81 14.28 5.09 -10.86
CA ARG A 81 15.74 5.07 -11.07
C ARG A 81 16.25 3.74 -11.63
N GLY A 82 15.41 2.71 -11.69
CA GLY A 82 15.79 1.39 -12.20
C GLY A 82 16.23 1.41 -13.66
N ASN A 83 15.72 2.35 -14.46
CA ASN A 83 16.11 2.52 -15.86
C ASN A 83 16.84 3.83 -16.17
N LYS A 84 17.12 4.65 -15.15
CA LYS A 84 17.70 6.00 -15.32
C LYS A 84 18.87 6.20 -14.35
N ILE A 85 20.04 6.51 -14.89
CA ILE A 85 21.24 6.80 -14.10
C ILE A 85 21.35 8.32 -13.93
N PRO A 86 21.29 8.87 -12.70
CA PRO A 86 21.43 10.30 -12.50
C PRO A 86 22.84 10.76 -12.87
N THR A 87 22.95 11.71 -13.79
CA THR A 87 24.21 12.29 -14.32
C THR A 87 24.57 13.63 -13.67
N VAL A 88 23.70 14.15 -12.79
CA VAL A 88 23.86 15.46 -12.15
C VAL A 88 25.05 15.45 -11.17
N SER A 89 25.86 16.51 -11.16
CA SER A 89 27.06 16.63 -10.31
C SER A 89 26.78 16.50 -8.81
N TRP A 90 25.59 16.90 -8.36
CA TRP A 90 25.14 16.80 -6.97
C TRP A 90 24.46 15.45 -6.62
N ALA A 91 24.46 14.47 -7.52
CA ALA A 91 23.77 13.20 -7.30
C ALA A 91 24.24 12.45 -6.05
N LYS A 92 25.53 12.55 -5.68
CA LYS A 92 26.05 11.93 -4.44
C LYS A 92 25.42 12.53 -3.19
N PHE A 93 25.37 13.86 -3.11
CA PHE A 93 24.74 14.54 -1.97
C PHE A 93 23.24 14.27 -1.94
N GLY A 94 22.55 14.39 -3.09
CA GLY A 94 21.12 14.11 -3.19
C GLY A 94 20.76 12.70 -2.72
N ASN A 95 21.57 11.69 -3.06
CA ASN A 95 21.38 10.32 -2.58
C ASN A 95 21.56 10.18 -1.07
N ILE A 96 22.59 10.82 -0.50
CA ILE A 96 22.84 10.80 0.95
C ILE A 96 21.68 11.49 1.68
N PHE A 97 21.24 12.65 1.19
CA PHE A 97 20.12 13.39 1.75
C PHE A 97 18.83 12.57 1.71
N MET A 98 18.50 11.94 0.58
CA MET A 98 17.33 11.07 0.48
C MET A 98 17.42 9.89 1.47
N GLY A 99 18.57 9.24 1.55
CA GLY A 99 18.80 8.13 2.49
C GLY A 99 18.55 8.56 3.93
N THR A 100 19.19 9.64 4.36
CA THR A 100 19.03 10.19 5.72
C THR A 100 17.59 10.60 5.99
N PHE A 101 16.92 11.25 5.03
CA PHE A 101 15.53 11.69 5.19
C PHE A 101 14.58 10.50 5.39
N PHE A 102 14.72 9.44 4.58
CA PHE A 102 13.93 8.22 4.75
C PHE A 102 14.21 7.55 6.10
N THR A 103 15.47 7.47 6.54
CA THR A 103 15.81 6.92 7.86
C THR A 103 15.17 7.74 8.99
N VAL A 104 15.27 9.08 8.95
CA VAL A 104 14.64 9.96 9.95
C VAL A 104 13.12 9.80 9.93
N ALA A 105 12.51 9.67 8.75
CA ALA A 105 11.08 9.42 8.64
C ALA A 105 10.66 8.08 9.28
N PHE A 106 11.41 7.01 9.05
CA PHE A 106 11.16 5.72 9.71
C PHE A 106 11.30 5.82 11.22
N VAL A 107 12.38 6.44 11.71
CA VAL A 107 12.60 6.64 13.15
C VAL A 107 11.46 7.46 13.76
N ASN A 108 11.04 8.54 13.11
CA ASN A 108 9.94 9.38 13.60
C ASN A 108 8.61 8.61 13.68
N ILE A 109 8.26 7.83 12.64
CA ILE A 109 7.01 7.06 12.63
C ILE A 109 7.03 5.97 13.71
N ILE A 110 8.14 5.23 13.84
CA ILE A 110 8.29 4.19 14.86
C ILE A 110 8.26 4.81 16.26
N TRP A 111 8.96 5.92 16.47
CA TRP A 111 8.97 6.65 17.73
C TRP A 111 7.56 7.12 18.12
N LEU A 112 6.81 7.74 17.21
CA LEU A 112 5.44 8.18 17.46
C LEU A 112 4.48 7.01 17.73
N ALA A 113 4.73 5.85 17.11
CA ALA A 113 3.96 4.63 17.38
C ALA A 113 4.26 4.07 18.79
N VAL A 114 5.53 4.08 19.22
CA VAL A 114 5.92 3.66 20.57
C VAL A 114 5.40 4.65 21.63
N TYR A 115 5.54 5.95 21.37
CA TYR A 115 5.10 7.01 22.27
C TYR A 115 3.58 6.97 22.49
N GLY A 116 2.80 6.58 21.48
CA GLY A 116 1.36 6.46 21.60
C GLY A 116 0.89 5.41 22.61
N TYR A 117 1.73 4.47 23.03
CA TYR A 117 1.40 3.54 24.13
C TYR A 117 1.31 4.23 25.50
N TYR A 118 2.13 5.26 25.72
CA TYR A 118 2.21 5.99 27.00
C TYR A 118 1.17 7.10 27.14
N ILE A 119 0.40 7.38 26.09
CA ILE A 119 -0.56 8.48 26.03
C ILE A 119 -2.00 7.97 26.20
N PRO A 120 -2.87 8.68 26.96
CA PRO A 120 -4.29 8.32 27.07
C PRO A 120 -5.02 8.34 25.72
N ALA A 121 -6.06 7.50 25.58
CA ALA A 121 -6.67 7.21 24.29
C ALA A 121 -7.28 8.44 23.57
N ASN A 122 -7.73 9.45 24.32
CA ASN A 122 -8.33 10.68 23.80
C ASN A 122 -7.34 11.54 22.98
N VAL A 123 -6.08 11.64 23.40
CA VAL A 123 -5.03 12.40 22.69
C VAL A 123 -4.22 11.54 21.72
N ARG A 124 -4.30 10.21 21.84
CA ARG A 124 -3.62 9.25 20.95
C ARG A 124 -4.04 9.39 19.48
N VAL A 125 -5.29 9.78 19.21
CA VAL A 125 -5.79 10.03 17.85
C VAL A 125 -5.03 11.18 17.17
N GLY A 126 -4.62 12.18 17.94
CA GLY A 126 -3.86 13.35 17.45
C GLY A 126 -2.45 13.00 16.95
N LEU A 127 -1.87 11.87 17.39
CA LEU A 127 -0.57 11.40 16.90
C LEU A 127 -0.60 10.93 15.44
N SER A 128 -1.79 10.73 14.86
CA SER A 128 -1.91 10.40 13.44
C SER A 128 -1.47 11.57 12.54
N VAL A 129 -1.72 12.81 12.95
CA VAL A 129 -1.39 14.02 12.18
C VAL A 129 0.10 14.14 11.89
N PRO A 130 1.03 14.08 12.88
CA PRO A 130 2.45 14.16 12.60
C PRO A 130 2.99 12.96 11.81
N GLN A 131 2.40 11.76 11.98
CA GLN A 131 2.79 10.60 11.17
C GLN A 131 2.42 10.81 9.70
N VAL A 132 1.19 11.26 9.41
CA VAL A 132 0.73 11.56 8.06
C VAL A 132 1.50 12.72 7.44
N ALA A 133 1.81 13.76 8.22
CA ALA A 133 2.65 14.86 7.74
C ALA A 133 4.05 14.36 7.33
N THR A 134 4.62 13.42 8.10
CA THR A 134 5.91 12.79 7.77
C THR A 134 5.82 12.00 6.46
N THR A 135 4.80 11.16 6.28
CA THR A 135 4.65 10.37 5.05
C THR A 135 4.37 11.25 3.83
N LEU A 136 3.54 12.29 3.97
CA LEU A 136 3.25 13.24 2.90
C LEU A 136 4.49 14.05 2.53
N SER A 137 5.29 14.48 3.52
CA SER A 137 6.54 15.18 3.28
C SER A 137 7.54 14.29 2.52
N CYS A 138 7.65 13.01 2.88
CA CYS A 138 8.45 12.04 2.12
C CYS A 138 7.97 11.95 0.67
N LEU A 139 6.66 11.82 0.45
CA LEU A 139 6.10 11.73 -0.90
C LEU A 139 6.44 12.97 -1.73
N VAL A 140 6.11 14.16 -1.24
CA VAL A 140 6.23 15.40 -2.02
C VAL A 140 7.71 15.78 -2.22
N PHE A 141 8.48 15.88 -1.13
CA PHE A 141 9.87 16.36 -1.23
C PHE A 141 10.78 15.34 -1.90
N MET A 142 10.67 14.05 -1.57
CA MET A 142 11.57 13.05 -2.16
C MET A 142 11.22 12.74 -3.60
N THR A 143 9.94 12.77 -3.98
CA THR A 143 9.56 12.62 -5.40
C THR A 143 10.01 13.83 -6.20
N ALA A 144 9.82 15.06 -5.69
CA ALA A 144 10.28 16.27 -6.36
C ALA A 144 11.81 16.28 -6.53
N LEU A 145 12.57 15.92 -5.48
CA LEU A 145 14.02 15.82 -5.53
C LEU A 145 14.46 14.71 -6.49
N ASN A 146 13.80 13.55 -6.49
CA ASN A 146 14.08 12.47 -7.43
C ASN A 146 13.86 12.91 -8.88
N LEU A 147 12.74 13.60 -9.17
CA LEU A 147 12.46 14.13 -10.49
C LEU A 147 13.50 15.17 -10.94
N ALA A 148 13.93 16.05 -10.03
CA ALA A 148 14.99 17.01 -10.30
C ALA A 148 16.34 16.32 -10.60
N MET A 149 16.68 15.25 -9.86
CA MET A 149 17.89 14.45 -10.09
C MET A 149 17.83 13.63 -11.38
N LEU A 150 16.63 13.28 -11.83
CA LEU A 150 16.41 12.56 -13.09
C LEU A 150 16.38 13.48 -14.31
N LYS A 151 16.46 14.81 -14.13
CA LYS A 151 16.54 15.78 -15.22
C LYS A 151 17.91 15.68 -15.89
N GLY A 152 17.94 15.08 -17.10
CA GLY A 152 19.18 14.80 -17.84
C GLY A 152 19.80 13.43 -17.56
N ALA A 153 19.09 12.54 -16.86
CA ALA A 153 19.57 11.19 -16.57
C ALA A 153 19.68 10.33 -17.84
N ASP A 154 20.76 9.56 -17.91
CA ASP A 154 21.03 8.64 -19.01
C ASP A 154 20.19 7.38 -18.88
N GLN A 155 19.70 6.84 -19.99
CA GLN A 155 18.83 5.66 -20.00
C GLN A 155 19.69 4.40 -20.09
N ALA A 156 19.62 3.54 -19.07
CA ALA A 156 20.48 2.36 -18.99
C ALA A 156 20.12 1.25 -20.01
N GLY A 157 18.94 1.31 -20.63
CA GLY A 157 18.53 0.39 -21.70
C GLY A 157 17.04 0.51 -22.08
N PRO A 158 16.61 -0.18 -23.15
CA PRO A 158 15.20 -0.25 -23.54
C PRO A 158 14.39 -1.03 -22.49
N VAL A 159 13.21 -0.51 -22.14
CA VAL A 159 12.27 -1.19 -21.24
C VAL A 159 11.55 -2.28 -22.04
N GLU A 160 11.58 -3.51 -21.56
CA GLU A 160 10.85 -4.61 -22.18
C GLU A 160 9.34 -4.49 -21.85
N TRP A 161 8.61 -3.86 -22.76
CA TRP A 161 7.15 -3.75 -22.72
C TRP A 161 6.50 -5.08 -23.15
N GLY A 162 5.40 -5.48 -22.50
CA GLY A 162 4.65 -6.69 -22.85
C GLY A 162 5.02 -7.99 -22.11
N GLN A 163 6.24 -8.12 -21.57
CA GLN A 163 6.66 -9.29 -20.76
C GLN A 163 6.10 -9.24 -19.32
N MET A 164 4.78 -9.26 -19.15
CA MET A 164 4.17 -9.31 -17.82
C MET A 164 3.90 -10.76 -17.42
N THR A 165 4.47 -11.20 -16.29
CA THR A 165 4.25 -12.55 -15.79
C THR A 165 2.77 -12.75 -15.45
N THR A 166 2.24 -13.93 -15.80
CA THR A 166 0.83 -14.29 -15.52
C THR A 166 0.50 -14.16 -14.02
N ARG A 167 1.48 -14.47 -13.16
CA ARG A 167 1.37 -14.32 -11.69
C ARG A 167 1.04 -12.88 -11.27
N SER A 168 1.63 -11.88 -11.93
CA SER A 168 1.36 -10.47 -11.63
C SER A 168 -0.07 -10.06 -11.98
N GLN A 169 -0.66 -10.65 -13.03
CA GLN A 169 -2.04 -10.34 -13.44
C GLN A 169 -3.04 -10.85 -12.40
N TYR A 170 -2.88 -12.09 -11.93
CA TYR A 170 -3.71 -12.63 -10.85
C TYR A 170 -3.57 -11.80 -9.56
N ALA A 171 -2.34 -11.39 -9.21
CA ALA A 171 -2.11 -10.55 -8.04
C ALA A 171 -2.84 -9.19 -8.14
N LEU A 172 -2.88 -8.56 -9.30
CA LEU A 172 -3.58 -7.28 -9.50
C LEU A 172 -5.11 -7.42 -9.36
N ILE A 173 -5.68 -8.50 -9.89
CA ILE A 173 -7.12 -8.78 -9.75
C ILE A 173 -7.46 -9.07 -8.29
N MET A 174 -6.71 -9.95 -7.63
CA MET A 174 -6.90 -10.28 -6.22
C MET A 174 -6.77 -9.04 -5.32
N LEU A 175 -5.76 -8.20 -5.57
CA LEU A 175 -5.56 -6.95 -4.83
C LEU A 175 -6.75 -6.01 -5.01
N ALA A 176 -7.27 -5.87 -6.24
CA ALA A 176 -8.46 -5.05 -6.50
C ALA A 176 -9.67 -5.58 -5.73
N THR A 177 -9.88 -6.90 -5.71
CA THR A 177 -10.94 -7.55 -4.95
C THR A 177 -10.79 -7.32 -3.45
N GLU A 178 -9.60 -7.49 -2.88
CA GLU A 178 -9.33 -7.22 -1.46
C GLU A 178 -9.59 -5.75 -1.08
N PHE A 179 -9.17 -4.80 -1.92
CA PHE A 179 -9.46 -3.39 -1.70
C PHE A 179 -10.96 -3.08 -1.68
N THR A 180 -11.75 -3.71 -2.55
CA THR A 180 -13.21 -3.54 -2.54
C THR A 180 -13.83 -4.01 -1.22
N TRP A 181 -13.37 -5.14 -0.67
CA TRP A 181 -13.80 -5.62 0.64
C TRP A 181 -13.44 -4.64 1.76
N MET A 182 -12.19 -4.19 1.79
CA MET A 182 -11.70 -3.31 2.83
C MET A 182 -12.44 -1.97 2.83
N MET A 183 -12.70 -1.39 1.65
CA MET A 183 -13.45 -0.14 1.52
C MET A 183 -14.91 -0.30 1.94
N ALA A 184 -15.56 -1.39 1.57
CA ALA A 184 -16.94 -1.66 1.96
C ALA A 184 -17.09 -1.83 3.48
N LEU A 185 -16.19 -2.59 4.11
CA LEU A 185 -16.22 -2.81 5.56
C LEU A 185 -15.95 -1.52 6.35
N MET A 186 -14.92 -0.75 5.98
CA MET A 186 -14.61 0.52 6.65
C MET A 186 -15.69 1.58 6.42
N GLY A 187 -16.31 1.59 5.23
CA GLY A 187 -17.48 2.42 4.93
C GLY A 187 -18.66 2.11 5.85
N TYR A 188 -18.95 0.82 6.05
CA TYR A 188 -19.98 0.39 6.99
C TYR A 188 -19.67 0.79 8.43
N ILE A 189 -18.44 0.57 8.91
CA ILE A 189 -18.05 0.94 10.28
C ILE A 189 -18.33 2.44 10.51
N ARG A 190 -17.93 3.31 9.57
CA ARG A 190 -18.21 4.76 9.68
C ARG A 190 -19.70 5.10 9.69
N SER A 191 -20.51 4.39 8.90
CA SER A 191 -21.96 4.57 8.89
C SER A 191 -22.60 4.09 10.19
N SER A 192 -22.14 2.96 10.73
CA SER A 192 -22.67 2.33 11.94
C SER A 192 -22.45 3.18 13.21
N VAL A 193 -21.40 4.01 13.24
CA VAL A 193 -21.12 4.93 14.36
C VAL A 193 -22.16 6.05 14.46
N ARG A 194 -22.93 6.33 13.39
CA ARG A 194 -24.05 7.29 13.45
C ARG A 194 -25.25 6.76 14.24
N LEU A 195 -25.24 5.48 14.64
CA LEU A 195 -26.27 4.82 15.45
C LEU A 195 -27.68 5.08 14.88
N PHE A 196 -28.57 5.68 15.68
CA PHE A 196 -29.95 6.00 15.32
C PHE A 196 -30.11 7.44 14.82
N TRP A 197 -29.03 8.13 14.46
CA TRP A 197 -29.09 9.52 14.03
C TRP A 197 -29.05 9.63 12.51
N HIS A 198 -30.09 10.23 11.92
CA HIS A 198 -30.11 10.56 10.48
C HIS A 198 -29.13 11.69 10.18
N VAL A 199 -29.11 12.69 11.06
CA VAL A 199 -28.13 13.78 11.09
C VAL A 199 -27.50 13.78 12.48
N ASN A 200 -26.16 13.72 12.55
CA ASN A 200 -25.40 13.59 13.79
C ASN A 200 -25.98 14.46 14.91
N GLU A 201 -26.54 13.82 15.93
CA GLU A 201 -27.10 14.46 17.14
C GLU A 201 -28.28 15.44 16.94
N ILE A 202 -28.78 15.62 15.72
CA ILE A 202 -29.88 16.55 15.40
C ILE A 202 -31.21 15.81 15.25
N MET A 203 -31.24 14.72 14.47
CA MET A 203 -32.47 14.00 14.17
C MET A 203 -32.33 12.53 14.54
N ARG A 204 -32.89 12.16 15.69
CA ARG A 204 -32.93 10.78 16.18
C ARG A 204 -34.09 10.04 15.53
N ASP A 205 -33.77 8.91 14.91
CA ASP A 205 -34.73 7.92 14.47
C ASP A 205 -35.32 7.22 15.69
N ASN A 206 -36.62 7.42 15.93
CA ASN A 206 -37.38 6.76 16.99
C ASN A 206 -38.24 5.61 16.45
N SER A 207 -38.10 5.23 15.19
CA SER A 207 -38.88 4.14 14.63
C SER A 207 -38.52 2.79 15.26
N PRO A 208 -39.47 1.86 15.41
CA PRO A 208 -39.20 0.51 15.97
C PRO A 208 -38.18 -0.31 15.17
N TRP A 209 -37.89 0.09 13.93
CA TRP A 209 -36.95 -0.58 13.02
C TRP A 209 -35.59 0.14 12.93
N ALA A 210 -35.34 1.14 13.77
CA ALA A 210 -34.02 1.74 13.88
C ALA A 210 -33.11 0.77 14.64
N TYR A 211 -32.34 -0.04 13.92
CA TYR A 211 -31.33 -0.93 14.50
C TYR A 211 -30.04 -0.92 13.68
N THR A 212 -28.90 -0.86 14.39
CA THR A 212 -27.59 -1.03 13.78
C THR A 212 -27.24 -2.52 13.82
N HIS A 213 -27.03 -3.12 12.66
CA HIS A 213 -26.62 -4.52 12.58
C HIS A 213 -25.28 -4.76 13.31
N THR A 214 -25.04 -6.00 13.72
CA THR A 214 -23.72 -6.39 14.22
C THR A 214 -22.70 -6.39 13.08
N VAL A 215 -21.44 -6.11 13.39
CA VAL A 215 -20.35 -6.11 12.40
C VAL A 215 -20.25 -7.46 11.68
N GLY A 216 -20.52 -8.57 12.37
CA GLY A 216 -20.51 -9.91 11.77
C GLY A 216 -21.62 -10.09 10.73
N PHE A 217 -22.84 -9.64 11.01
CA PHE A 217 -23.93 -9.70 10.02
C PHE A 217 -23.64 -8.80 8.82
N ALA A 218 -23.18 -7.58 9.07
CA ALA A 218 -22.83 -6.63 8.01
C ALA A 218 -21.68 -7.15 7.13
N ALA A 219 -20.67 -7.79 7.72
CA ALA A 219 -19.57 -8.39 6.98
C ALA A 219 -20.04 -9.50 6.03
N ASN A 220 -20.99 -10.34 6.44
CA ASN A 220 -21.59 -11.37 5.58
C ASN A 220 -22.36 -10.74 4.40
N MET A 221 -23.18 -9.73 4.68
CA MET A 221 -23.94 -9.01 3.64
C MET A 221 -23.01 -8.29 2.65
N ILE A 222 -21.96 -7.62 3.15
CA ILE A 222 -20.94 -6.98 2.31
C ILE A 222 -20.24 -8.03 1.44
N SER A 223 -19.85 -9.16 2.02
CA SER A 223 -19.17 -10.24 1.28
C SER A 223 -20.04 -10.80 0.16
N LEU A 224 -21.34 -10.97 0.40
CA LEU A 224 -22.30 -11.37 -0.62
C LEU A 224 -22.34 -10.35 -1.78
N ASN A 225 -22.45 -9.06 -1.47
CA ASN A 225 -22.50 -8.00 -2.49
C ASN A 225 -21.20 -7.89 -3.29
N VAL A 226 -20.04 -7.95 -2.63
CA VAL A 226 -18.72 -7.87 -3.29
C VAL A 226 -18.52 -9.08 -4.20
N LEU A 227 -18.84 -10.30 -3.74
CA LEU A 227 -18.76 -11.50 -4.57
C LEU A 227 -19.71 -11.44 -5.76
N PHE A 228 -20.96 -11.00 -5.54
CA PHE A 228 -21.93 -10.85 -6.62
C PHE A 228 -21.44 -9.87 -7.69
N PHE A 229 -20.91 -8.72 -7.28
CA PHE A 229 -20.36 -7.72 -8.20
C PHE A 229 -19.16 -8.27 -9.00
N TRP A 230 -18.17 -8.87 -8.35
CA TRP A 230 -17.00 -9.42 -9.04
C TRP A 230 -17.37 -10.61 -9.95
N MET A 231 -18.28 -11.48 -9.53
CA MET A 231 -18.81 -12.53 -10.40
C MET A 231 -19.50 -11.95 -11.65
N SER A 232 -20.29 -10.89 -11.49
CA SER A 232 -20.94 -10.24 -12.63
C SER A 232 -19.92 -9.63 -13.62
N ILE A 233 -18.84 -9.03 -13.12
CA ILE A 233 -17.76 -8.50 -13.96
C ILE A 233 -17.05 -9.62 -14.73
N LEU A 234 -16.68 -10.70 -14.04
CA LEU A 234 -16.03 -11.86 -14.67
C LEU A 234 -16.94 -12.49 -15.72
N PHE A 235 -18.25 -12.55 -15.44
CA PHE A 235 -19.25 -13.03 -16.39
C PHE A 235 -19.34 -12.14 -17.64
N VAL A 236 -19.33 -10.82 -17.48
CA VAL A 236 -19.32 -9.87 -18.61
C VAL A 236 -18.04 -10.03 -19.46
N PHE A 237 -16.87 -10.13 -18.83
CA PHE A 237 -15.62 -10.36 -19.57
C PHE A 237 -15.58 -11.71 -20.26
N TRP A 238 -16.14 -12.74 -19.64
CA TRP A 238 -16.29 -14.06 -20.26
C TRP A 238 -17.20 -13.99 -21.49
N LEU A 239 -18.36 -13.33 -21.40
CA LEU A 239 -19.24 -13.11 -22.56
C LEU A 239 -18.54 -12.31 -23.67
N ALA A 240 -17.77 -11.27 -23.32
CA ALA A 240 -17.00 -10.49 -24.29
C ALA A 240 -15.92 -11.33 -24.99
N SER A 241 -15.30 -12.29 -24.29
CA SER A 241 -14.30 -13.19 -24.86
C SER A 241 -14.86 -14.14 -25.92
N LEU A 242 -16.14 -14.53 -25.81
CA LEU A 242 -16.81 -15.37 -26.80
C LEU A 242 -17.04 -14.66 -28.15
N GLY A 243 -17.10 -13.33 -28.14
CA GLY A 243 -17.26 -12.50 -29.34
C GLY A 243 -15.93 -12.04 -29.98
N ALA A 244 -14.79 -12.28 -29.33
CA ALA A 244 -13.50 -11.80 -29.80
C ALA A 244 -12.92 -12.73 -30.89
N LYS A 245 -12.87 -12.26 -32.14
CA LYS A 245 -12.04 -12.90 -33.18
C LYS A 245 -10.57 -12.67 -32.85
N THR A 246 -9.80 -13.74 -32.72
CA THR A 246 -8.35 -13.71 -32.52
C THR A 246 -7.69 -13.08 -33.74
N VAL A 247 -7.25 -11.83 -33.62
CA VAL A 247 -6.31 -11.23 -34.58
C VAL A 247 -4.93 -11.80 -34.27
N PRO A 248 -4.25 -12.48 -35.22
CA PRO A 248 -2.87 -12.92 -35.02
C PRO A 248 -1.98 -11.71 -34.70
N GLN A 249 -1.30 -11.75 -33.56
CA GLN A 249 -0.24 -10.80 -33.22
C GLN A 249 1.02 -11.21 -33.99
N ASP A 250 1.17 -10.71 -35.22
CA ASP A 250 2.37 -10.91 -36.01
C ASP A 250 3.49 -9.92 -35.64
N THR A 251 4.68 -10.52 -35.55
CA THR A 251 6.05 -9.97 -35.47
C THR A 251 6.53 -9.26 -34.19
N PRO A 252 7.60 -9.79 -33.54
CA PRO A 252 8.37 -8.99 -32.61
C PRO A 252 8.98 -7.82 -33.38
N VAL A 253 8.68 -6.61 -32.94
CA VAL A 253 9.33 -5.38 -33.44
C VAL A 253 10.82 -5.51 -33.16
N THR A 254 11.60 -5.81 -34.20
CA THR A 254 13.04 -5.64 -34.20
C THR A 254 13.30 -4.15 -33.98
N VAL A 255 13.76 -3.81 -32.78
CA VAL A 255 14.33 -2.49 -32.52
C VAL A 255 15.51 -2.34 -33.47
N PRO A 256 15.55 -1.34 -34.37
CA PRO A 256 16.70 -1.13 -35.22
C PRO A 256 17.92 -0.90 -34.33
N ASP A 257 18.98 -1.69 -34.52
CA ASP A 257 20.28 -1.44 -33.92
C ASP A 257 20.66 0.01 -34.23
N MET A 258 20.69 0.85 -33.20
CA MET A 258 21.27 2.17 -33.29
C MET A 258 22.76 1.97 -33.57
N VAL A 259 23.09 2.11 -34.86
CA VAL A 259 24.39 2.39 -35.49
C VAL A 259 25.56 2.39 -34.49
N PRO A 260 26.53 1.47 -34.60
CA PRO A 260 27.80 1.65 -33.92
C PRO A 260 28.42 2.91 -34.49
N SER A 261 28.63 3.94 -33.66
CA SER A 261 29.35 5.14 -34.02
C SER A 261 30.78 4.77 -34.45
N MET A 262 30.97 4.54 -35.75
CA MET A 262 32.26 4.62 -36.39
C MET A 262 32.75 6.06 -36.29
N HIS A 263 33.54 6.35 -35.27
CA HIS A 263 34.64 7.33 -35.39
C HIS A 263 35.65 7.11 -34.28
N ARG A 264 36.62 6.21 -34.54
CA ARG A 264 38.02 6.41 -34.16
C ARG A 264 38.92 5.37 -34.84
N LEU A 265 39.28 5.66 -36.09
CA LEU A 265 40.53 5.23 -36.71
C LEU A 265 41.07 6.41 -37.56
N SER A 266 42.40 6.53 -37.61
CA SER A 266 43.26 7.66 -38.04
C SER A 266 43.36 8.76 -36.97
N THR A 267 44.50 9.09 -36.37
CA THR A 267 45.94 8.82 -36.58
C THR A 267 46.65 8.90 -35.24
#